data_AF-A0A4Q3BXD3-F1
#
_entry.id   AF-A0A4Q3BXD3-F1
#
_cell.length_a   1.000
_cell.length_b   1.000
_cell.length_c   1.000
_cell.angle_alpha   90.00
_cell.angle_beta   90.00
_cell.angle_gamma   90.00
#
_symmetry.space_group_name_H-M   'P 1'
#
loop_
_entity.id
_entity.type
_entity.pdbx_description
1 polymer ?
#
loop_
_entity_poly.entity_id
_entity_poly.type
_entity_poly.pdbx_seq_one_letter_code
_entity_poly.pdbx_strand_id
1 'polypeptide(L)'
;MHYDVVYRFNEALDRRALTSVETTLRALTAAVKDCEAAGRSIESDPAILLLAHHLGDVAGQQAADRLILEQACRRAWARTVEHPRR
;
A
#
# COMPACT_ATOMS: atom_id res chain seq x y z
N MET A 1 -2.00 -27.08 -5.14
CA MET A 1 -1.31 -25.86 -4.66
C MET A 1 -1.89 -25.52 -3.31
N HIS A 2 -1.08 -25.62 -2.26
CA HIS A 2 -1.47 -25.29 -0.89
C HIS A 2 -1.33 -23.77 -0.76
N TYR A 3 -2.45 -23.04 -0.87
CA TYR A 3 -2.44 -21.59 -0.74
C TYR A 3 -1.92 -21.25 0.65
N ASP A 4 -0.79 -20.55 0.68
CA ASP A 4 0.02 -20.38 1.89
C ASP A 4 -0.57 -19.26 2.75
N VAL A 5 -1.78 -19.52 3.25
CA VAL A 5 -2.53 -18.64 4.14
C VAL A 5 -1.68 -18.27 5.37
N VAL A 6 -0.80 -19.16 5.81
CA VAL A 6 0.13 -18.94 6.92
C VAL A 6 1.22 -17.94 6.56
N TYR A 7 1.75 -17.98 5.33
CA TYR A 7 2.81 -17.08 4.87
C TYR A 7 2.37 -15.60 4.90
N ARG A 8 1.21 -15.28 4.33
CA ARG A 8 0.68 -13.90 4.32
C ARG A 8 0.39 -13.36 5.72
N PHE A 9 -0.05 -14.21 6.66
CA PHE A 9 -0.27 -13.79 8.04
C PHE A 9 1.04 -13.57 8.78
N ASN A 10 2.05 -14.42 8.56
CA ASN A 10 3.38 -14.21 9.15
C ASN A 10 4.05 -12.94 8.61
N GLU A 11 3.95 -12.65 7.31
CA GLU A 11 4.46 -11.41 6.73
C GLU A 11 3.76 -10.17 7.30
N ALA A 12 2.44 -10.23 7.48
CA ALA A 12 1.68 -9.16 8.13
C ALA A 12 2.00 -9.01 9.63
N LEU A 13 2.48 -10.06 10.29
CA LEU A 13 2.90 -10.00 11.69
C LEU A 13 4.36 -9.54 11.84
N ASP A 14 5.25 -9.91 10.92
CA ASP A 14 6.67 -9.51 10.90
C ASP A 14 6.94 -8.25 10.07
N ARG A 15 6.13 -7.20 10.31
CA ARG A 15 6.18 -5.90 9.62
C ARG A 15 7.49 -5.13 9.77
N ARG A 16 8.42 -5.59 10.61
CA ARG A 16 9.68 -4.89 10.91
C ARG A 16 10.61 -4.78 9.70
N ALA A 17 10.50 -5.68 8.73
CA ALA A 17 11.26 -5.63 7.48
C ALA A 17 10.63 -4.69 6.42
N LEU A 18 9.37 -4.28 6.60
CA LEU A 18 8.63 -3.44 5.66
C LEU A 18 8.78 -1.96 6.03
N THR A 19 9.97 -1.40 5.78
CA THR A 19 10.33 -0.04 6.23
C THR A 19 10.14 1.04 5.17
N SER A 20 9.68 0.69 3.97
CA SER A 20 9.45 1.63 2.88
C SER A 20 8.05 1.48 2.29
N VAL A 21 7.54 2.57 1.69
CA VAL A 21 6.27 2.56 0.96
C VAL A 21 6.28 1.48 -0.13
N GLU A 22 7.40 1.33 -0.86
CA GLU A 22 7.53 0.34 -1.93
C GLU A 22 7.41 -1.10 -1.41
N THR A 23 8.18 -1.45 -0.38
CA THR A 23 8.20 -2.82 0.18
C THR A 23 6.85 -3.18 0.78
N THR A 24 6.24 -2.24 1.51
CA THR A 24 4.91 -2.43 2.11
C THR A 24 3.82 -2.57 1.05
N LEU A 25 3.85 -1.77 -0.03
CA LEU A 25 2.90 -1.87 -1.14
C LEU A 25 3.00 -3.21 -1.87
N ARG A 26 4.22 -3.74 -2.06
CA ARG A 26 4.42 -5.07 -2.66
C ARG A 26 3.81 -6.18 -1.80
N ALA A 27 4.05 -6.15 -0.49
CA ALA A 27 3.47 -7.12 0.45
C ALA A 27 1.93 -7.06 0.44
N LEU A 28 1.34 -5.85 0.50
CA LEU A 28 -0.12 -5.66 0.39
C LEU A 28 -0.67 -6.23 -0.92
N THR A 29 -0.01 -5.97 -2.04
CA THR A 29 -0.43 -6.47 -3.36
C THR A 29 -0.38 -8.00 -3.44
N ALA A 30 0.63 -8.63 -2.84
CA ALA A 30 0.73 -10.08 -2.75
C ALA A 30 -0.42 -10.66 -1.90
N ALA A 31 -0.68 -10.08 -0.72
CA ALA A 31 -1.75 -10.51 0.18
C ALA A 31 -3.14 -10.40 -0.48
N VAL A 32 -3.40 -9.34 -1.27
CA VAL A 32 -4.63 -9.18 -2.05
C VAL A 32 -4.79 -10.32 -3.05
N LYS A 33 -3.76 -10.60 -3.87
CA LYS A 33 -3.80 -11.70 -4.86
C LYS A 33 -4.07 -13.05 -4.22
N ASP A 34 -3.44 -13.32 -3.08
CA ASP A 34 -3.64 -14.57 -2.34
C ASP A 34 -5.06 -14.67 -1.76
N CYS A 35 -5.61 -13.56 -1.26
CA CYS A 35 -6.98 -13.49 -0.76
C CYS A 35 -8.02 -13.74 -1.86
N GLU A 36 -7.83 -13.11 -3.02
CA GLU A 36 -8.67 -13.31 -4.20
C GLU A 36 -8.62 -14.76 -4.68
N ALA A 37 -7.40 -15.33 -4.78
CA ALA A 37 -7.22 -16.72 -5.19
C ALA A 37 -7.85 -17.72 -4.20
N ALA A 38 -7.94 -17.35 -2.92
CA ALA A 38 -8.65 -18.11 -1.89
C ALA A 38 -10.17 -17.88 -1.86
N GLY A 39 -10.72 -17.02 -2.73
CA GLY A 39 -12.14 -16.69 -2.79
C GLY A 39 -12.65 -15.94 -1.56
N ARG A 40 -11.76 -15.23 -0.85
CA ARG A 40 -12.08 -14.50 0.40
C ARG A 40 -12.29 -13.02 0.11
N SER A 41 -13.09 -12.38 0.96
CA SER A 41 -13.34 -10.94 0.88
C SER A 41 -12.13 -10.15 1.40
N ILE A 42 -11.57 -9.32 0.53
CA ILE A 42 -10.47 -8.39 0.81
C ILE A 42 -10.81 -7.47 1.99
N GLU A 43 -12.03 -6.91 2.00
CA GLU A 43 -12.52 -5.95 3.00
C GLU A 43 -12.59 -6.50 4.43
N SER A 44 -12.49 -7.82 4.58
CA SER A 44 -12.55 -8.50 5.88
C SER A 44 -11.30 -9.33 6.18
N ASP A 45 -10.31 -9.34 5.28
CA ASP A 45 -9.09 -10.11 5.47
C ASP A 45 -8.13 -9.36 6.42
N PRO A 46 -7.78 -9.94 7.58
CA PRO A 46 -7.00 -9.22 8.58
C PRO A 46 -5.57 -8.94 8.14
N ALA A 47 -4.97 -9.75 7.24
CA ALA A 47 -3.62 -9.46 6.74
C ALA A 47 -3.63 -8.21 5.87
N ILE A 48 -4.63 -8.09 4.99
CA ILE A 48 -4.79 -6.95 4.10
C ILE A 48 -5.04 -5.68 4.90
N LEU A 49 -6.00 -5.70 5.82
CA LEU A 49 -6.31 -4.53 6.65
C LEU A 49 -5.08 -4.09 7.47
N LEU A 50 -4.33 -5.04 8.02
CA LEU A 50 -3.13 -4.74 8.80
C LEU A 50 -1.99 -4.16 7.95
N LEU A 51 -1.77 -4.69 6.74
CA LEU A 51 -0.78 -4.18 5.79
C LEU A 51 -1.16 -2.80 5.24
N ALA A 52 -2.45 -2.55 5.00
CA ALA A 52 -2.94 -1.24 4.58
C ALA A 52 -2.73 -0.17 5.67
N HIS A 53 -2.99 -0.50 6.93
CA HIS A 53 -2.65 0.38 8.06
C HIS A 53 -1.15 0.65 8.14
N HIS A 54 -0.32 -0.39 8.05
CA HIS A 54 1.14 -0.25 8.08
C HIS A 54 1.65 0.62 6.93
N LEU A 55 1.08 0.49 5.73
CA LEU A 55 1.42 1.33 4.58
C LEU A 55 1.12 2.81 4.86
N GLY A 56 -0.03 3.10 5.47
CA GLY A 56 -0.40 4.45 5.90
C GLY A 56 0.61 5.03 6.90
N ASP A 57 1.02 4.24 7.89
CA ASP A 57 1.99 4.66 8.90
C ASP A 57 3.37 4.93 8.28
N VAL A 58 3.87 4.03 7.44
CA VAL A 58 5.16 4.19 6.75
C VAL A 58 5.13 5.41 5.82
N ALA A 59 4.04 5.62 5.08
CA ALA A 59 3.88 6.81 4.24
C ALA A 59 3.83 8.10 5.08
N GLY A 60 3.11 8.09 6.21
CA GLY A 60 3.01 9.23 7.11
C GLY A 60 4.34 9.60 7.79
N GLN A 61 5.21 8.63 8.07
CA GLN A 61 6.55 8.88 8.61
C GLN A 61 7.50 9.53 7.58
N GLN A 62 7.30 9.25 6.30
CA GLN A 62 8.19 9.72 5.22
C GLN A 62 7.68 10.99 4.53
N ALA A 63 6.39 11.30 4.64
CA ALA A 63 5.76 12.35 3.85
C ALA A 63 5.56 13.66 4.63
N ALA A 64 5.54 14.76 3.86
CA ALA A 64 5.06 16.04 4.35
C ALA A 64 3.57 15.95 4.75
N ASP A 65 3.08 16.93 5.53
CA ASP A 65 1.68 17.04 5.89
C ASP A 65 0.76 16.87 4.67
N ARG A 66 -0.39 16.20 4.86
CA ARG A 66 -1.41 15.99 3.85
C ARG A 66 -1.72 17.25 3.04
N LEU A 67 -1.83 18.42 3.68
CA LEU A 67 -2.11 19.67 2.97
C LEU A 67 -1.00 20.02 1.97
N ILE A 68 0.26 19.80 2.33
CA ILE A 68 1.43 20.05 1.48
C ILE A 68 1.42 19.09 0.27
N LEU A 69 1.09 17.82 0.50
CA LEU A 69 0.96 16.83 -0.58
C LEU A 69 -0.16 17.21 -1.55
N GLU A 70 -1.34 17.59 -1.05
CA GLU A 70 -2.47 18.03 -1.89
C GLU A 70 -2.10 19.26 -2.73
N GLN A 71 -1.38 20.23 -2.14
CA GLN A 71 -0.88 21.38 -2.88
C GLN A 71 0.17 20.99 -3.93
N ALA A 72 1.09 20.07 -3.61
CA ALA A 72 2.08 19.57 -4.54
C ALA A 72 1.42 18.87 -5.74
N CYS A 73 0.40 18.05 -5.51
CA CYS A 73 -0.42 17.43 -6.55
C CYS A 73 -1.09 18.47 -7.45
N ARG A 74 -1.74 19.49 -6.88
CA ARG A 74 -2.38 20.58 -7.65
C ARG A 74 -1.36 21.33 -8.52
N ARG A 75 -0.17 21.62 -7.98
CA ARG A 75 0.91 22.29 -8.73
C ARG A 75 1.45 21.42 -9.87
N ALA A 76 1.66 20.12 -9.61
CA ALA A 76 2.11 19.18 -10.63
C ALA A 76 1.08 19.07 -11.77
N TRP A 77 -0.20 18.96 -11.42
CA TRP A 77 -1.30 18.92 -12.39
C TRP A 77 -1.35 20.19 -13.25
N ALA A 78 -1.30 21.38 -12.64
CA ALA A 78 -1.30 22.65 -13.38
C ALA A 78 -0.18 22.70 -14.42
N ARG A 79 1.04 22.26 -14.06
CA ARG A 79 2.18 22.18 -14.99
C ARG A 79 1.91 21.23 -16.17
N THR A 80 1.29 20.08 -15.92
CA THR A 80 0.98 19.11 -16.98
C THR A 80 -0.10 19.59 -17.94
N VAL A 81 -1.08 20.34 -17.45
CA VAL A 81 -2.18 20.88 -18.27
C VAL A 81 -1.75 22.13 -19.04
N GLU A 82 -0.87 22.95 -18.45
CA GLU A 82 -0.33 24.16 -19.09
C GLU A 82 0.74 23.84 -20.14
N HIS A 83 1.49 22.76 -19.95
CA HIS A 83 2.48 22.25 -20.92
C HIS A 83 2.23 20.77 -21.23
N PRO A 84 1.17 20.44 -21.99
CA PRO A 84 1.00 19.07 -22.46
C PRO A 84 2.22 18.75 -23.34
N ARG A 85 3.05 17.80 -22.89
CA ARG A 85 4.18 17.33 -23.70
C ARG A 85 3.61 16.90 -25.06
N ARG A 86 4.00 17.62 -26.12
CA ARG A 86 3.71 17.26 -27.52
C ARG A 86 4.32 15.90 -27.85
#